data_AF-J3JDK7-F1
#
_entry.id   AF-J3JDK7-F1
#
_cell.length_a   1.000
_cell.length_b   1.000
_cell.length_c   1.000
_cell.angle_alpha   90.00
_cell.angle_beta   90.00
_cell.angle_gamma   90.00
#
_symmetry.space_group_name_H-M   'P 1'
#
loop_
_entity.id
_entity.type
_entity.pdbx_description
1 polymer ?
#
loop_
_entity_poly.entity_id
_entity_poly.type
_entity_poly.pdbx_seq_one_letter_code
_entity_poly.pdbx_strand_id
1 'polypeptide(L)'
;MTHNDSQTTTQRRSIDIDKQWWKEAVVYQIYPRSFNDSNGDGVGDIPGITEKVDYLDELGVDVVWLCPVYDSPNADNGYDIRDYRSIMDEFGTMADWEELVDELHARDMRLIMDLVINHTSKEHEWFQKSQRRDDEYDDYYYWRDGSPDTPPNNWQSIFGGPAWSYDEVREQWYLHIFDENQPDLNWRNPDVREDIKEMVTWWLERGIDGFRMDAINFLSKPKGLPDGDPNEPLVGHEQYAHGPRIHEYLQEVYDDTLANYDVMTVGEMGGTSIDKATDYLVEGGSGLDMIFQFNHLAVDDGPNGPWDPEGWGEWDLTEFKEIVTTAQNELADEFWDALFLGNHDIPRIVSRFGDDEKYHEESAKLIATFLLTLRGTPYIYQGEEIGMTNDEFDSLDALV
;
A
#
# COMPACT_ATOMS: atom_id res chain seq x y z
N MET A 1 -12.68 28.88 -56.45
CA MET A 1 -13.87 28.36 -55.76
C MET A 1 -13.40 27.21 -54.88
N THR A 2 -13.49 27.43 -53.57
CA THR A 2 -13.53 26.45 -52.46
C THR A 2 -12.42 25.39 -52.39
N HIS A 3 -11.34 25.72 -51.69
CA HIS A 3 -10.66 24.75 -50.83
C HIS A 3 -11.33 24.79 -49.46
N ASN A 4 -11.71 23.61 -49.00
CA ASN A 4 -12.46 23.35 -47.79
C ASN A 4 -11.43 22.96 -46.73
N ASP A 5 -10.93 23.94 -45.98
CA ASP A 5 -10.12 23.67 -44.80
C ASP A 5 -11.08 23.20 -43.69
N SER A 6 -11.18 21.89 -43.49
CA SER A 6 -11.78 21.34 -42.29
C SER A 6 -10.83 21.58 -41.13
N GLN A 7 -10.99 22.71 -40.45
CA GLN A 7 -10.45 22.88 -39.11
C GLN A 7 -11.19 21.91 -38.19
N THR A 8 -10.56 20.79 -37.88
CA THR A 8 -10.92 19.96 -36.73
C THR A 8 -10.61 20.79 -35.49
N THR A 9 -11.60 21.54 -35.02
CA THR A 9 -11.54 22.21 -33.72
C THR A 9 -11.64 21.10 -32.68
N THR A 10 -10.52 20.67 -32.13
CA THR A 10 -10.50 19.89 -30.88
C THR A 10 -11.09 20.80 -29.81
N GLN A 11 -12.39 20.72 -29.58
CA GLN A 11 -13.00 21.31 -28.40
C GLN A 11 -12.31 20.66 -27.21
N ARG A 12 -11.46 21.42 -26.51
CA ARG A 12 -11.07 21.09 -25.14
C ARG A 12 -12.38 20.99 -24.37
N ARG A 13 -12.84 19.76 -24.09
CA ARG A 13 -13.85 19.54 -23.06
C ARG A 13 -13.23 20.11 -21.79
N SER A 14 -13.83 21.17 -21.23
CA SER A 14 -13.57 21.50 -19.84
C SER A 14 -14.18 20.37 -19.03
N ILE A 15 -13.33 19.45 -18.58
CA ILE A 15 -13.72 18.49 -17.55
C ILE A 15 -13.92 19.34 -16.30
N ASP A 16 -15.15 19.42 -15.81
CA ASP A 16 -15.46 20.08 -14.55
C ASP A 16 -15.04 19.10 -13.45
N ILE A 17 -13.80 19.26 -12.97
CA ILE A 17 -13.24 18.39 -11.93
C ILE A 17 -13.91 18.80 -10.63
N ASP A 18 -14.65 17.87 -10.00
CA ASP A 18 -15.16 18.08 -8.65
C ASP A 18 -13.99 18.22 -7.67
N LYS A 19 -13.88 19.39 -7.06
CA LYS A 19 -12.75 19.78 -6.20
C LYS A 19 -12.90 19.10 -4.85
N GLN A 20 -11.92 18.26 -4.52
CA GLN A 20 -11.76 17.63 -3.22
C GLN A 20 -10.38 17.98 -2.68
N TRP A 21 -10.23 18.11 -1.36
CA TRP A 21 -8.95 18.54 -0.77
C TRP A 21 -7.81 17.59 -1.15
N TRP A 22 -8.08 16.28 -1.18
CA TRP A 22 -7.10 15.26 -1.50
C TRP A 22 -6.66 15.27 -2.97
N LYS A 23 -7.47 15.84 -3.88
CA LYS A 23 -7.08 16.03 -5.31
C LYS A 23 -6.09 17.16 -5.50
N GLU A 24 -6.01 18.08 -4.55
CA GLU A 24 -5.12 19.25 -4.62
C GLU A 24 -3.90 19.10 -3.68
N ALA A 25 -3.84 18.01 -2.91
CA ALA A 25 -2.81 17.73 -1.93
C ALA A 25 -1.51 17.17 -2.54
N VAL A 26 -0.40 17.37 -1.82
CA VAL A 26 0.86 16.63 -1.98
C VAL A 26 1.09 15.77 -0.74
N VAL A 27 1.31 14.47 -0.95
CA VAL A 27 1.51 13.51 0.15
C VAL A 27 3.01 13.26 0.34
N TYR A 28 3.46 13.22 1.58
CA TYR A 28 4.82 12.82 1.96
C TYR A 28 4.79 11.49 2.72
N GLN A 29 5.39 10.45 2.14
CA GLN A 29 5.47 9.14 2.76
C GLN A 29 6.68 9.07 3.69
N ILE A 30 6.42 8.70 4.94
CA ILE A 30 7.42 8.47 5.98
C ILE A 30 7.49 6.98 6.29
N TYR A 31 8.70 6.43 6.21
CA TYR A 31 9.08 5.14 6.77
C TYR A 31 9.74 5.39 8.14
N PRO A 32 8.99 5.28 9.25
CA PRO A 32 9.37 5.84 10.56
C PRO A 32 10.78 5.43 11.01
N ARG A 33 11.06 4.14 10.89
CA ARG A 33 12.32 3.47 11.27
C ARG A 33 13.57 4.16 10.71
N SER A 34 13.47 4.86 9.58
CA SER A 34 14.62 5.47 8.91
C SER A 34 14.44 6.97 8.64
N PHE A 35 13.50 7.64 9.32
CA PHE A 35 13.25 9.07 9.10
C PHE A 35 14.11 9.96 10.01
N ASN A 36 13.89 9.89 11.33
CA ASN A 36 14.62 10.69 12.31
C ASN A 36 14.58 10.01 13.69
N ASP A 37 15.74 9.70 14.25
CA ASP A 37 15.91 9.14 15.61
C ASP A 37 16.07 10.30 16.62
N SER A 38 15.15 10.41 17.57
CA SER A 38 15.18 11.47 18.59
C SER A 38 15.79 11.02 19.92
N ASN A 39 15.93 9.71 20.13
CA ASN A 39 16.30 9.13 21.42
C ASN A 39 17.72 8.52 21.44
N GLY A 40 18.32 8.33 20.27
CA GLY A 40 19.70 7.89 20.06
C GLY A 40 19.91 6.36 20.08
N ASP A 41 18.86 5.56 19.89
CA ASP A 41 18.94 4.09 19.79
C ASP A 41 19.31 3.59 18.39
N GLY A 42 19.36 4.49 17.40
CA GLY A 42 19.69 4.20 16.00
C GLY A 42 18.47 3.95 15.12
N VAL A 43 17.27 4.14 15.65
CA VAL A 43 15.99 3.85 14.98
C VAL A 43 15.13 5.10 14.98
N GLY A 44 14.56 5.45 13.83
CA GLY A 44 13.66 6.58 13.76
C GLY A 44 12.36 6.35 14.53
N ASP A 45 11.84 7.41 15.16
CA ASP A 45 10.70 7.34 16.09
C ASP A 45 9.69 8.49 15.86
N ILE A 46 8.49 8.36 16.43
CA ILE A 46 7.40 9.32 16.26
C ILE A 46 7.75 10.72 16.81
N PRO A 47 8.39 10.86 17.98
CA PRO A 47 8.90 12.16 18.42
C PRO A 47 9.89 12.76 17.42
N GLY A 48 10.74 11.94 16.79
CA GLY A 48 11.63 12.36 15.72
C GLY A 48 10.90 12.85 14.48
N ILE A 49 9.76 12.27 14.11
CA ILE A 49 8.89 12.80 13.06
C ILE A 49 8.33 14.17 13.48
N THR A 50 7.87 14.28 14.72
CA THR A 50 7.32 15.52 15.30
C THR A 50 8.34 16.67 15.23
N GLU A 51 9.63 16.41 15.51
CA GLU A 51 10.71 17.40 15.36
C GLU A 51 10.89 17.94 13.93
N LYS A 52 10.42 17.21 12.90
CA LYS A 52 10.52 17.57 11.48
C LYS A 52 9.23 18.12 10.89
N VAL A 53 8.16 18.25 11.67
CA VAL A 53 6.89 18.80 11.19
C VAL A 53 7.07 20.20 10.59
N ASP A 54 7.92 21.06 11.18
CA ASP A 54 8.27 22.38 10.61
C ASP A 54 8.98 22.26 9.24
N TYR A 55 9.80 21.23 9.05
CA TYR A 55 10.48 20.98 7.78
C TYR A 55 9.50 20.51 6.69
N LEU A 56 8.53 19.66 7.05
CA LEU A 56 7.48 19.21 6.14
C LEU A 56 6.58 20.38 5.70
N ASP A 57 6.23 21.26 6.64
CA ASP A 57 5.51 22.51 6.35
C ASP A 57 6.31 23.44 5.42
N GLU A 58 7.61 23.63 5.67
CA GLU A 58 8.48 24.43 4.78
C GLU A 58 8.60 23.82 3.38
N LEU A 59 8.63 22.48 3.28
CA LEU A 59 8.61 21.77 2.00
C LEU A 59 7.29 22.00 1.24
N GLY A 60 6.19 22.22 1.97
CA GLY A 60 4.88 22.55 1.44
C GLY A 60 4.04 21.31 1.09
N VAL A 61 4.20 20.22 1.85
CA VAL A 61 3.34 19.03 1.73
C VAL A 61 2.07 19.21 2.57
N ASP A 62 0.96 18.63 2.13
CA ASP A 62 -0.35 18.78 2.78
C ASP A 62 -0.73 17.56 3.62
N VAL A 63 -0.15 16.39 3.31
CA VAL A 63 -0.49 15.12 3.96
C VAL A 63 0.78 14.37 4.29
N VAL A 64 0.86 13.84 5.51
CA VAL A 64 1.84 12.82 5.89
C VAL A 64 1.16 11.46 5.80
N TRP A 65 1.75 10.55 5.02
CA TRP A 65 1.44 9.12 5.06
C TRP A 65 2.48 8.42 5.93
N LEU A 66 2.02 7.85 7.03
CA LEU A 66 2.85 7.07 7.94
C LEU A 66 2.73 5.57 7.60
N CYS A 67 3.85 4.95 7.22
CA CYS A 67 3.98 3.48 7.18
C CYS A 67 3.64 2.87 8.56
N PRO A 68 3.42 1.54 8.66
CA PRO A 68 2.91 0.93 9.89
C PRO A 68 3.73 1.29 11.15
N VAL A 69 3.05 1.86 12.15
CA VAL A 69 3.60 2.12 13.50
C VAL A 69 2.88 1.35 14.60
N TYR A 70 1.98 0.45 14.23
CA TYR A 70 1.24 -0.39 15.17
C TYR A 70 2.16 -1.35 15.91
N ASP A 71 1.74 -1.83 17.08
CA ASP A 71 2.46 -2.89 17.78
C ASP A 71 2.57 -4.13 16.89
N SER A 72 3.81 -4.58 16.68
CA SER A 72 4.15 -5.68 15.78
C SER A 72 5.43 -6.38 16.28
N PRO A 73 5.55 -7.71 16.09
CA PRO A 73 6.81 -8.43 16.29
C PRO A 73 7.89 -8.06 15.27
N ASN A 74 7.52 -7.30 14.22
CA ASN A 74 8.38 -6.80 13.17
C ASN A 74 9.05 -7.94 12.36
N ALA A 75 8.31 -9.02 12.11
CA ALA A 75 8.75 -10.07 11.19
C ALA A 75 8.71 -9.60 9.73
N ASP A 76 7.83 -8.63 9.42
CA ASP A 76 7.70 -8.00 8.12
C ASP A 76 7.59 -6.47 8.25
N ASN A 77 8.59 -5.86 8.90
CA ASN A 77 8.73 -4.40 9.02
C ASN A 77 7.49 -3.64 9.53
N GLY A 78 6.67 -4.27 10.37
CA GLY A 78 5.47 -3.66 10.97
C GLY A 78 4.16 -4.01 10.27
N TYR A 79 4.20 -4.67 9.11
CA TYR A 79 3.00 -5.15 8.41
C TYR A 79 2.38 -6.39 9.09
N ASP A 80 3.14 -7.12 9.90
CA ASP A 80 2.63 -8.18 10.79
C ASP A 80 2.11 -7.60 12.12
N ILE A 81 0.91 -7.02 12.12
CA ILE A 81 0.34 -6.29 13.27
C ILE A 81 -0.13 -7.26 14.38
N ARG A 82 0.37 -7.06 15.62
CA ARG A 82 -0.05 -7.81 16.82
C ARG A 82 -1.15 -7.11 17.61
N ASP A 83 -1.17 -5.78 17.62
CA ASP A 83 -2.26 -4.99 18.22
C ASP A 83 -2.49 -3.69 17.45
N TYR A 84 -3.63 -3.61 16.77
CA TYR A 84 -4.03 -2.45 15.98
C TYR A 84 -4.25 -1.16 16.79
N ARG A 85 -4.43 -1.24 18.11
CA ARG A 85 -4.76 -0.09 18.98
C ARG A 85 -3.58 0.35 19.86
N SER A 86 -2.40 -0.19 19.58
CA SER A 86 -1.15 0.13 20.27
C SER A 86 -0.10 0.56 19.26
N ILE A 87 0.81 1.45 19.70
CA ILE A 87 1.99 1.85 18.93
C ILE A 87 3.15 0.91 19.29
N MET A 88 4.00 0.57 18.32
CA MET A 88 5.21 -0.21 18.54
C MET A 88 6.13 0.52 19.52
N ASP A 89 6.55 -0.16 20.59
CA ASP A 89 7.37 0.43 21.67
C ASP A 89 8.64 1.15 21.15
N GLU A 90 9.22 0.66 20.05
CA GLU A 90 10.41 1.23 19.41
C GLU A 90 10.15 2.61 18.76
N PHE A 91 8.93 2.89 18.34
CA PHE A 91 8.55 4.17 17.73
C PHE A 91 8.01 5.19 18.74
N GLY A 92 7.71 4.77 19.98
CA GLY A 92 7.21 5.63 21.04
C GLY A 92 5.88 5.16 21.63
N THR A 93 5.07 6.11 22.07
CA THR A 93 3.80 5.84 22.77
C THR A 93 2.60 6.40 22.01
N MET A 94 1.39 5.97 22.41
CA MET A 94 0.16 6.57 21.90
C MET A 94 0.09 8.09 22.16
N ALA A 95 0.70 8.58 23.25
CA ALA A 95 0.72 10.02 23.54
C ALA A 95 1.63 10.78 22.56
N ASP A 96 2.77 10.18 22.17
CA ASP A 96 3.66 10.77 21.16
C ASP A 96 2.97 10.80 19.78
N TRP A 97 2.18 9.77 19.47
CA TRP A 97 1.35 9.74 18.26
C TRP A 97 0.24 10.79 18.27
N GLU A 98 -0.46 10.97 19.40
CA GLU A 98 -1.45 12.04 19.57
C GLU A 98 -0.81 13.43 19.42
N GLU A 99 0.40 13.64 19.94
CA GLU A 99 1.17 14.88 19.76
C GLU A 99 1.54 15.12 18.28
N LEU A 100 1.95 14.09 17.56
CA LEU A 100 2.23 14.20 16.12
C LEU A 100 0.98 14.64 15.34
N VAL A 101 -0.18 14.06 15.62
CA VAL A 101 -1.46 14.45 14.99
C VAL A 101 -1.75 15.93 15.26
N ASP A 102 -1.67 16.34 16.52
CA ASP A 102 -1.91 17.73 16.95
C ASP A 102 -0.95 18.71 16.26
N GLU A 103 0.34 18.37 16.14
CA GLU A 103 1.35 19.23 15.51
C GLU A 103 1.20 19.32 13.99
N LEU A 104 0.80 18.24 13.32
CA LEU A 104 0.47 18.27 11.89
C LEU A 104 -0.76 19.14 11.63
N HIS A 105 -1.84 18.91 12.38
CA HIS A 105 -3.08 19.67 12.25
C HIS A 105 -2.89 21.16 12.59
N ALA A 106 -1.99 21.50 13.52
CA ALA A 106 -1.65 22.89 13.85
C ALA A 106 -1.01 23.67 12.68
N ARG A 107 -0.52 22.97 11.65
CA ARG A 107 0.05 23.52 10.41
C ARG A 107 -0.81 23.24 9.19
N ASP A 108 -2.11 22.94 9.39
CA ASP A 108 -3.07 22.60 8.34
C ASP A 108 -2.64 21.37 7.48
N MET A 109 -1.74 20.53 8.01
CA MET A 109 -1.38 19.24 7.41
C MET A 109 -2.28 18.13 7.95
N ARG A 110 -2.42 17.06 7.17
CA ARG A 110 -3.25 15.89 7.48
C ARG A 110 -2.39 14.64 7.71
N LEU A 111 -2.90 13.68 8.46
CA LEU A 111 -2.23 12.39 8.70
C LEU A 111 -3.06 11.24 8.14
N ILE A 112 -2.49 10.44 7.25
CA ILE A 112 -3.05 9.13 6.89
C ILE A 112 -2.16 8.00 7.41
N MET A 113 -2.80 6.89 7.77
CA MET A 113 -2.13 5.70 8.31
C MET A 113 -2.19 4.54 7.31
N ASP A 114 -1.20 3.65 7.34
CA ASP A 114 -1.32 2.35 6.67
C ASP A 114 -2.43 1.49 7.32
N LEU A 115 -3.25 0.81 6.52
CA LEU A 115 -4.33 -0.07 6.96
C LEU A 115 -4.08 -1.49 6.43
N VAL A 116 -3.50 -2.34 7.28
CA VAL A 116 -3.17 -3.74 6.94
C VAL A 116 -4.23 -4.67 7.53
N ILE A 117 -5.19 -5.06 6.72
CA ILE A 117 -6.38 -5.82 7.17
C ILE A 117 -6.64 -7.10 6.37
N ASN A 118 -5.72 -7.48 5.47
CA ASN A 118 -5.74 -8.80 4.85
C ASN A 118 -5.35 -9.92 5.84
N HIS A 119 -4.40 -9.61 6.71
CA HIS A 119 -3.81 -10.52 7.69
C HIS A 119 -3.52 -9.76 8.99
N THR A 120 -3.19 -10.50 10.04
CA THR A 120 -2.57 -9.98 11.28
C THR A 120 -1.28 -10.74 11.52
N SER A 121 -0.49 -10.35 12.53
CA SER A 121 0.53 -11.23 13.09
C SER A 121 -0.08 -12.53 13.63
N LYS A 122 0.67 -13.63 13.59
CA LYS A 122 0.34 -14.85 14.35
C LYS A 122 0.41 -14.64 15.87
N GLU A 123 1.05 -13.58 16.33
CA GLU A 123 1.04 -13.18 17.74
C GLU A 123 -0.22 -12.37 18.13
N HIS A 124 -1.03 -11.95 17.16
CA HIS A 124 -2.26 -11.21 17.42
C HIS A 124 -3.22 -12.02 18.31
N GLU A 125 -3.93 -11.33 19.21
CA GLU A 125 -4.83 -11.98 20.17
C GLU A 125 -5.88 -12.86 19.47
N TRP A 126 -6.44 -12.36 18.36
CA TRP A 126 -7.39 -13.11 17.53
C TRP A 126 -6.80 -14.42 17.01
N PHE A 127 -5.58 -14.42 16.46
CA PHE A 127 -4.95 -15.65 15.94
C PHE A 127 -4.69 -16.62 17.08
N GLN A 128 -4.17 -16.15 18.20
CA GLN A 128 -3.90 -16.98 19.38
C GLN A 128 -5.18 -17.63 19.94
N LYS A 129 -6.29 -16.90 20.00
CA LYS A 129 -7.61 -17.44 20.40
C LYS A 129 -8.15 -18.40 19.35
N SER A 130 -8.04 -18.05 18.07
CA SER A 130 -8.41 -18.91 16.95
C SER A 130 -7.63 -20.22 16.99
N GLN A 131 -6.30 -20.21 17.12
CA GLN A 131 -5.44 -21.39 17.25
C GLN A 131 -5.94 -22.35 18.35
N ARG A 132 -6.45 -21.82 19.47
CA ARG A 132 -6.98 -22.60 20.60
C ARG A 132 -8.45 -23.02 20.48
N ARG A 133 -9.12 -22.74 19.36
CA ARG A 133 -10.55 -23.01 19.14
C ARG A 133 -11.45 -22.29 20.17
N ASP A 134 -11.13 -21.04 20.50
CA ASP A 134 -12.05 -20.20 21.25
C ASP A 134 -13.30 -19.93 20.39
N ASP A 135 -14.50 -20.18 20.92
CA ASP A 135 -15.75 -20.23 20.15
C ASP A 135 -16.01 -18.93 19.34
N GLU A 136 -15.63 -17.78 19.91
CA GLU A 136 -15.79 -16.46 19.29
C GLU A 136 -14.81 -16.23 18.12
N TYR A 137 -13.59 -16.77 18.22
CA TYR A 137 -12.49 -16.49 17.27
C TYR A 137 -12.16 -17.68 16.36
N ASP A 138 -12.87 -18.80 16.48
CA ASP A 138 -12.52 -20.07 15.83
C ASP A 138 -12.39 -19.95 14.30
N ASP A 139 -13.25 -19.16 13.66
CA ASP A 139 -13.27 -18.94 12.21
C ASP A 139 -12.75 -17.55 11.80
N TYR A 140 -11.96 -16.86 12.65
CA TYR A 140 -11.33 -15.58 12.30
C TYR A 140 -10.26 -15.72 11.22
N TYR A 141 -9.68 -16.91 11.04
CA TYR A 141 -8.65 -17.20 10.05
C TYR A 141 -9.01 -18.43 9.22
N TYR A 142 -8.36 -18.60 8.08
CA TYR A 142 -8.61 -19.75 7.21
C TYR A 142 -7.91 -21.02 7.72
N TRP A 143 -8.62 -21.85 8.47
CA TRP A 143 -8.12 -23.17 8.91
C TRP A 143 -8.60 -24.32 8.01
N ARG A 144 -7.72 -25.28 7.70
CA ARG A 144 -8.07 -26.49 6.92
C ARG A 144 -7.46 -27.75 7.52
N ASP A 145 -8.28 -28.80 7.58
CA ASP A 145 -7.82 -30.14 7.92
C ASP A 145 -6.87 -30.66 6.84
N GLY A 146 -5.83 -31.41 7.25
CA GLY A 146 -4.88 -32.02 6.33
C GLY A 146 -3.76 -32.76 7.05
N SER A 147 -2.97 -33.51 6.30
CA SER A 147 -1.71 -34.07 6.80
C SER A 147 -0.64 -32.97 6.84
N PRO A 148 0.29 -32.95 7.81
CA PRO A 148 1.41 -32.00 7.84
C PRO A 148 2.29 -32.04 6.57
N ASP A 149 2.23 -33.12 5.80
CA ASP A 149 3.03 -33.32 4.59
C ASP A 149 2.36 -32.79 3.30
N THR A 150 1.09 -32.39 3.34
CA THR A 150 0.35 -32.02 2.13
C THR A 150 -0.55 -30.82 2.40
N PRO A 151 -0.18 -29.64 1.88
CA PRO A 151 -1.00 -28.43 1.96
C PRO A 151 -2.41 -28.65 1.37
N PRO A 152 -3.41 -27.86 1.81
CA PRO A 152 -4.80 -27.99 1.35
C PRO A 152 -5.01 -27.79 -0.15
N ASN A 153 -4.18 -26.97 -0.80
CA ASN A 153 -4.15 -26.73 -2.23
C ASN A 153 -2.72 -26.37 -2.69
N ASN A 154 -2.54 -26.12 -3.99
CA ASN A 154 -1.23 -25.77 -4.58
C ASN A 154 -0.88 -24.27 -4.55
N TRP A 155 -1.55 -23.44 -3.74
CA TRP A 155 -1.27 -22.00 -3.70
C TRP A 155 0.13 -21.71 -3.16
N GLN A 156 0.77 -20.70 -3.74
CA GLN A 156 2.09 -20.21 -3.35
C GLN A 156 1.97 -18.89 -2.59
N SER A 157 2.81 -18.72 -1.57
CA SER A 157 2.98 -17.44 -0.90
C SER A 157 3.73 -16.47 -1.81
N ILE A 158 3.38 -15.19 -1.75
CA ILE A 158 4.09 -14.09 -2.42
C ILE A 158 5.57 -14.06 -1.99
N PHE A 159 5.86 -14.42 -0.74
CA PHE A 159 7.22 -14.47 -0.18
C PHE A 159 7.92 -15.82 -0.43
N GLY A 160 7.31 -16.68 -1.25
CA GLY A 160 7.85 -17.96 -1.67
C GLY A 160 7.42 -19.13 -0.79
N GLY A 161 7.44 -20.33 -1.39
CA GLY A 161 6.95 -21.55 -0.75
C GLY A 161 5.42 -21.67 -0.77
N PRO A 162 4.84 -22.65 -0.05
CA PRO A 162 3.39 -22.82 0.04
C PRO A 162 2.71 -21.66 0.77
N ALA A 163 1.50 -21.29 0.37
CA ALA A 163 0.67 -20.31 1.08
C ALA A 163 0.02 -20.87 2.38
N TRP A 164 0.53 -21.98 2.89
CA TRP A 164 -0.06 -22.72 4.00
C TRP A 164 1.01 -23.19 4.96
N SER A 165 0.76 -22.97 6.25
CA SER A 165 1.61 -23.43 7.34
C SER A 165 0.82 -24.35 8.27
N TYR A 166 1.43 -25.48 8.65
CA TYR A 166 0.79 -26.45 9.53
C TYR A 166 0.99 -26.08 10.99
N ASP A 167 -0.11 -25.92 11.72
CA ASP A 167 -0.09 -25.62 13.15
C ASP A 167 -0.24 -26.90 13.96
N GLU A 168 0.81 -27.27 14.69
CA GLU A 168 0.86 -28.48 15.53
C GLU A 168 -0.05 -28.40 16.76
N VAL A 169 -0.45 -27.20 17.19
CA VAL A 169 -1.33 -27.02 18.36
C VAL A 169 -2.79 -27.30 17.99
N ARG A 170 -3.22 -26.78 16.84
CA ARG A 170 -4.57 -26.92 16.31
C ARG A 170 -4.74 -28.16 15.43
N GLU A 171 -3.63 -28.75 15.01
CA GLU A 171 -3.50 -29.88 14.08
C GLU A 171 -4.14 -29.59 12.71
N GLN A 172 -3.98 -28.35 12.22
CA GLN A 172 -4.58 -27.86 10.98
C GLN A 172 -3.63 -26.91 10.24
N TRP A 173 -3.83 -26.77 8.94
CA TRP A 173 -3.17 -25.74 8.13
C TRP A 173 -3.87 -24.39 8.29
N TYR A 174 -3.11 -23.29 8.37
CA TYR A 174 -3.63 -21.93 8.20
C TYR A 174 -3.08 -21.28 6.92
N LEU A 175 -3.91 -20.47 6.28
CA LEU A 175 -3.52 -19.70 5.09
C LEU A 175 -2.66 -18.50 5.49
N HIS A 176 -1.59 -18.27 4.73
CA HIS A 176 -0.81 -17.04 4.74
C HIS A 176 -0.37 -16.74 3.30
N ILE A 177 -0.91 -15.67 2.71
CA ILE A 177 -0.55 -15.24 1.34
C ILE A 177 0.83 -14.59 1.32
N PHE A 178 1.25 -14.03 2.46
CA PHE A 178 2.56 -13.42 2.66
C PHE A 178 3.41 -14.32 3.57
N ASP A 179 4.10 -13.75 4.55
CA ASP A 179 4.95 -14.50 5.48
C ASP A 179 4.14 -15.47 6.36
N GLU A 180 4.76 -16.56 6.85
CA GLU A 180 4.11 -17.50 7.75
C GLU A 180 3.65 -16.86 9.08
N ASN A 181 4.23 -15.71 9.44
CA ASN A 181 3.83 -14.89 10.58
C ASN A 181 2.64 -13.97 10.28
N GLN A 182 2.11 -13.96 9.05
CA GLN A 182 0.98 -13.14 8.61
C GLN A 182 -0.24 -14.00 8.20
N PRO A 183 -0.89 -14.72 9.13
CA PRO A 183 -2.09 -15.49 8.84
C PRO A 183 -3.24 -14.61 8.32
N ASP A 184 -3.85 -15.03 7.22
CA ASP A 184 -4.92 -14.29 6.56
C ASP A 184 -6.24 -14.32 7.34
N LEU A 185 -6.84 -13.14 7.51
CA LEU A 185 -8.16 -12.95 8.12
C LEU A 185 -9.25 -13.51 7.20
N ASN A 186 -10.20 -14.21 7.78
CA ASN A 186 -11.35 -14.77 7.08
C ASN A 186 -12.48 -13.75 6.96
N TRP A 187 -12.36 -12.84 5.98
CA TRP A 187 -13.36 -11.81 5.66
C TRP A 187 -14.78 -12.33 5.36
N ARG A 188 -14.97 -13.64 5.16
CA ARG A 188 -16.31 -14.24 5.06
C ARG A 188 -17.05 -14.25 6.40
N ASN A 189 -16.31 -14.23 7.50
CA ASN A 189 -16.85 -14.13 8.85
C ASN A 189 -17.32 -12.67 9.09
N PRO A 190 -18.61 -12.42 9.37
CA PRO A 190 -19.09 -11.08 9.69
C PRO A 190 -18.42 -10.50 10.94
N ASP A 191 -18.08 -11.30 11.94
CA ASP A 191 -17.49 -10.80 13.20
C ASP A 191 -16.10 -10.19 12.97
N VAL A 192 -15.30 -10.79 12.07
CA VAL A 192 -14.03 -10.19 11.59
C VAL A 192 -14.27 -8.82 10.98
N ARG A 193 -15.31 -8.66 10.15
CA ARG A 193 -15.59 -7.37 9.50
C ARG A 193 -16.09 -6.33 10.50
N GLU A 194 -16.89 -6.73 11.49
CA GLU A 194 -17.30 -5.83 12.57
C GLU A 194 -16.11 -5.36 13.41
N ASP A 195 -15.22 -6.25 13.84
CA ASP A 195 -14.02 -5.87 14.60
C ASP A 195 -13.09 -4.93 13.80
N ILE A 196 -12.96 -5.15 12.48
CA ILE A 196 -12.21 -4.27 11.59
C ILE A 196 -12.88 -2.89 11.52
N LYS A 197 -14.21 -2.81 11.37
CA LYS A 197 -14.93 -1.53 11.38
C LYS A 197 -14.73 -0.80 12.70
N GLU A 198 -14.83 -1.49 13.83
CA GLU A 198 -14.58 -0.89 15.15
C GLU A 198 -13.16 -0.35 15.26
N MET A 199 -12.16 -1.06 14.72
CA MET A 199 -10.77 -0.62 14.70
C MET A 199 -10.57 0.61 13.79
N VAL A 200 -11.13 0.60 12.59
CA VAL A 200 -11.10 1.74 11.65
C VAL A 200 -11.73 2.97 12.28
N THR A 201 -12.95 2.85 12.85
CA THR A 201 -13.63 3.94 13.55
C THR A 201 -12.81 4.46 14.72
N TRP A 202 -12.14 3.59 15.48
CA TRP A 202 -11.34 4.00 16.64
C TRP A 202 -10.18 4.94 16.29
N TRP A 203 -9.54 4.74 15.13
CA TRP A 203 -8.50 5.63 14.61
C TRP A 203 -9.07 6.91 14.01
N LEU A 204 -10.18 6.81 13.26
CA LEU A 204 -10.89 7.98 12.73
C LEU A 204 -11.37 8.92 13.83
N GLU A 205 -11.90 8.39 14.93
CA GLU A 205 -12.30 9.16 16.11
C GLU A 205 -11.13 9.84 16.83
N ARG A 206 -9.90 9.41 16.57
CA ARG A 206 -8.66 10.02 17.08
C ARG A 206 -8.09 11.10 16.18
N GLY A 207 -8.66 11.31 15.01
CA GLY A 207 -8.34 12.45 14.17
C GLY A 207 -7.38 12.15 13.01
N ILE A 208 -7.18 10.89 12.62
CA ILE A 208 -6.55 10.65 11.31
C ILE A 208 -7.48 11.12 10.18
N ASP A 209 -6.87 11.47 9.07
CA ASP A 209 -7.51 12.03 7.88
C ASP A 209 -7.68 11.01 6.76
N GLY A 210 -7.42 9.72 7.04
CA GLY A 210 -7.59 8.67 6.06
C GLY A 210 -6.64 7.50 6.20
N PHE A 211 -6.67 6.63 5.19
CA PHE A 211 -5.88 5.41 5.16
C PHE A 211 -5.27 5.13 3.80
N ARG A 212 -4.04 4.60 3.81
CA ARG A 212 -3.49 3.82 2.71
C ARG A 212 -3.75 2.34 2.99
N MET A 213 -4.53 1.69 2.14
CA MET A 213 -4.99 0.32 2.34
C MET A 213 -4.06 -0.67 1.66
N ASP A 214 -3.35 -1.45 2.48
CA ASP A 214 -2.37 -2.43 2.06
C ASP A 214 -3.02 -3.69 1.49
N ALA A 215 -2.46 -4.20 0.38
CA ALA A 215 -2.86 -5.47 -0.24
C ALA A 215 -4.38 -5.67 -0.36
N ILE A 216 -5.10 -4.57 -0.60
CA ILE A 216 -6.55 -4.50 -0.36
C ILE A 216 -7.35 -5.34 -1.36
N ASN A 217 -6.74 -5.72 -2.48
CA ASN A 217 -7.32 -6.60 -3.49
C ASN A 217 -7.34 -8.09 -3.09
N PHE A 218 -6.72 -8.49 -1.97
CA PHE A 218 -6.59 -9.90 -1.56
C PHE A 218 -7.61 -10.37 -0.54
N LEU A 219 -8.46 -9.51 0.05
CA LEU A 219 -9.31 -9.87 1.19
C LEU A 219 -10.29 -11.03 0.90
N SER A 220 -10.79 -11.13 -0.33
CA SER A 220 -11.89 -12.03 -0.68
C SER A 220 -11.42 -13.36 -1.28
N LYS A 221 -11.27 -14.41 -0.47
CA LYS A 221 -10.93 -15.75 -0.98
C LYS A 221 -12.16 -16.55 -1.43
N PRO A 222 -12.09 -17.33 -2.53
CA PRO A 222 -13.21 -18.12 -3.04
C PRO A 222 -13.59 -19.27 -2.09
N LYS A 223 -14.89 -19.62 -2.07
CA LYS A 223 -15.35 -20.78 -1.29
C LYS A 223 -14.68 -22.05 -1.84
N GLY A 224 -14.21 -22.89 -0.92
CA GLY A 224 -13.56 -24.15 -1.24
C GLY A 224 -12.04 -24.05 -1.47
N LEU A 225 -11.50 -22.84 -1.71
CA LEU A 225 -10.06 -22.60 -1.94
C LEU A 225 -9.47 -23.56 -2.99
N PRO A 226 -10.02 -23.57 -4.23
CA PRO A 226 -9.59 -24.52 -5.26
C PRO A 226 -8.11 -24.34 -5.62
N ASP A 227 -7.50 -25.38 -6.19
CA ASP A 227 -6.15 -25.28 -6.77
C ASP A 227 -6.07 -24.16 -7.80
N GLY A 228 -4.95 -23.47 -7.81
CA GLY A 228 -4.60 -22.49 -8.82
C GLY A 228 -4.00 -23.10 -10.09
N ASP A 229 -3.95 -22.32 -11.16
CA ASP A 229 -3.36 -22.74 -12.43
C ASP A 229 -1.82 -22.85 -12.30
N PRO A 230 -1.24 -24.05 -12.53
CA PRO A 230 0.20 -24.25 -12.40
C PRO A 230 1.05 -23.54 -13.48
N ASN A 231 0.42 -22.86 -14.45
CA ASN A 231 1.11 -22.04 -15.45
C ASN A 231 1.21 -20.56 -15.06
N GLU A 232 0.56 -20.14 -13.97
CA GLU A 232 0.68 -18.78 -13.47
C GLU A 232 2.06 -18.55 -12.82
N PRO A 233 2.65 -17.35 -12.94
CA PRO A 233 3.93 -17.02 -12.30
C PRO A 233 3.89 -17.21 -10.77
N LEU A 234 2.74 -16.88 -10.16
CA LEU A 234 2.44 -17.10 -8.76
C LEU A 234 1.15 -17.94 -8.66
N VAL A 235 1.30 -19.24 -8.44
CA VAL A 235 0.18 -20.18 -8.48
C VAL A 235 -0.83 -19.87 -7.37
N GLY A 236 -2.10 -19.70 -7.74
CA GLY A 236 -3.19 -19.42 -6.80
C GLY A 236 -3.54 -17.94 -6.69
N HIS A 237 -2.67 -17.03 -7.13
CA HIS A 237 -2.92 -15.59 -7.15
C HIS A 237 -4.22 -15.23 -7.88
N GLU A 238 -4.48 -15.88 -9.02
CA GLU A 238 -5.68 -15.70 -9.83
C GLU A 238 -6.97 -16.14 -9.13
N GLN A 239 -6.87 -16.90 -8.03
CA GLN A 239 -8.03 -17.32 -7.24
C GLN A 239 -8.47 -16.27 -6.22
N TYR A 240 -7.52 -15.56 -5.60
CA TYR A 240 -7.80 -14.65 -4.48
C TYR A 240 -7.68 -13.17 -4.86
N ALA A 241 -6.87 -12.82 -5.86
CA ALA A 241 -6.76 -11.45 -6.35
C ALA A 241 -8.08 -10.98 -6.94
N HIS A 242 -8.57 -9.83 -6.47
CA HIS A 242 -9.88 -9.29 -6.85
C HIS A 242 -11.03 -10.27 -6.66
N GLY A 243 -10.97 -11.08 -5.60
CA GLY A 243 -11.87 -12.19 -5.45
C GLY A 243 -13.36 -11.81 -5.32
N PRO A 244 -14.25 -12.81 -5.28
CA PRO A 244 -15.65 -12.68 -5.70
C PRO A 244 -16.52 -11.71 -4.89
N ARG A 245 -16.12 -11.35 -3.66
CA ARG A 245 -16.86 -10.47 -2.74
C ARG A 245 -16.06 -9.23 -2.35
N ILE A 246 -14.96 -8.92 -3.06
CA ILE A 246 -14.06 -7.86 -2.65
C ILE A 246 -14.76 -6.50 -2.58
N HIS A 247 -15.51 -6.14 -3.62
CA HIS A 247 -16.26 -4.88 -3.66
C HIS A 247 -17.39 -4.83 -2.62
N GLU A 248 -18.01 -5.98 -2.31
CA GLU A 248 -19.03 -6.06 -1.26
C GLU A 248 -18.42 -5.74 0.12
N TYR A 249 -17.27 -6.32 0.44
CA TYR A 249 -16.61 -6.09 1.73
C TYR A 249 -16.08 -4.67 1.87
N LEU A 250 -15.50 -4.11 0.81
CA LEU A 250 -14.97 -2.76 0.84
C LEU A 250 -16.09 -1.72 0.93
N GLN A 251 -17.20 -1.91 0.19
CA GLN A 251 -18.39 -1.08 0.33
C GLN A 251 -18.95 -1.14 1.76
N GLU A 252 -19.02 -2.34 2.35
CA GLU A 252 -19.52 -2.54 3.72
C GLU A 252 -18.68 -1.76 4.74
N VAL A 253 -17.35 -1.83 4.65
CA VAL A 253 -16.45 -1.04 5.51
C VAL A 253 -16.63 0.46 5.25
N TYR A 254 -16.71 0.88 3.98
CA TYR A 254 -16.87 2.28 3.62
C TYR A 254 -18.17 2.89 4.18
N ASP A 255 -19.31 2.26 3.90
CA ASP A 255 -20.64 2.75 4.29
C ASP A 255 -20.77 2.85 5.83
N ASP A 256 -20.24 1.85 6.54
CA ASP A 256 -20.38 1.77 8.00
C ASP A 256 -19.35 2.63 8.74
N THR A 257 -18.26 3.05 8.08
CA THR A 257 -17.16 3.82 8.72
C THR A 257 -16.77 5.07 7.93
N LEU A 258 -15.95 4.93 6.89
CA LEU A 258 -15.25 6.00 6.15
C LEU A 258 -16.21 7.06 5.60
N ALA A 259 -17.39 6.68 5.12
CA ALA A 259 -18.40 7.60 4.57
C ALA A 259 -18.88 8.67 5.58
N ASN A 260 -18.64 8.47 6.88
CA ASN A 260 -19.04 9.40 7.94
C ASN A 260 -17.99 10.49 8.24
N TYR A 261 -16.84 10.47 7.57
CA TYR A 261 -15.70 11.35 7.83
C TYR A 261 -15.20 12.01 6.52
N ASP A 262 -14.58 13.20 6.64
CA ASP A 262 -13.91 13.87 5.50
C ASP A 262 -12.48 13.34 5.34
N VAL A 263 -12.36 12.13 4.80
CA VAL A 263 -11.11 11.38 4.73
C VAL A 263 -10.67 11.09 3.30
N MET A 264 -9.38 10.76 3.15
CA MET A 264 -8.79 10.26 1.91
C MET A 264 -8.46 8.78 2.03
N THR A 265 -8.77 8.02 0.99
CA THR A 265 -8.48 6.59 0.92
C THR A 265 -7.70 6.26 -0.35
N VAL A 266 -6.57 5.58 -0.17
CA VAL A 266 -5.75 5.10 -1.29
C VAL A 266 -5.54 3.61 -1.17
N GLY A 267 -5.89 2.85 -2.20
CA GLY A 267 -5.64 1.40 -2.23
C GLY A 267 -4.31 1.07 -2.88
N GLU A 268 -3.52 0.21 -2.26
CA GLU A 268 -2.42 -0.46 -2.94
C GLU A 268 -2.91 -1.77 -3.56
N MET A 269 -2.66 -1.96 -4.85
CA MET A 269 -3.02 -3.18 -5.57
C MET A 269 -1.90 -3.62 -6.51
N GLY A 270 -0.93 -4.37 -5.98
CA GLY A 270 0.11 -4.99 -6.79
C GLY A 270 -0.46 -5.89 -7.89
N GLY A 271 0.19 -5.92 -9.06
CA GLY A 271 -0.20 -6.80 -10.18
C GLY A 271 -1.57 -6.52 -10.82
N THR A 272 -2.15 -5.34 -10.57
CA THR A 272 -3.50 -4.99 -11.04
C THR A 272 -3.44 -4.17 -12.32
N SER A 273 -4.21 -4.56 -13.35
CA SER A 273 -4.35 -3.76 -14.57
C SER A 273 -5.15 -2.49 -14.32
N ILE A 274 -4.92 -1.44 -15.11
CA ILE A 274 -5.66 -0.17 -14.98
C ILE A 274 -7.17 -0.40 -15.09
N ASP A 275 -7.62 -1.14 -16.12
CA ASP A 275 -9.01 -1.56 -16.27
C ASP A 275 -9.59 -2.14 -14.98
N LYS A 276 -8.84 -3.04 -14.31
CA LYS A 276 -9.31 -3.68 -13.08
C LYS A 276 -9.28 -2.74 -11.88
N ALA A 277 -8.29 -1.86 -11.78
CA ALA A 277 -8.22 -0.84 -10.74
C ALA A 277 -9.43 0.11 -10.81
N THR A 278 -9.92 0.44 -12.02
CA THR A 278 -11.09 1.33 -12.16
C THR A 278 -12.35 0.79 -11.50
N ASP A 279 -12.54 -0.53 -11.40
CA ASP A 279 -13.69 -1.15 -10.73
C ASP A 279 -13.81 -0.72 -9.25
N TYR A 280 -12.70 -0.29 -8.63
CA TYR A 280 -12.66 0.11 -7.23
C TYR A 280 -12.95 1.61 -7.01
N LEU A 281 -12.74 2.44 -8.02
CA LEU A 281 -12.85 3.90 -7.96
C LEU A 281 -14.23 4.44 -8.37
N VAL A 282 -15.14 3.57 -8.81
CA VAL A 282 -16.49 3.97 -9.24
C VAL A 282 -17.31 4.53 -8.07
N GLU A 283 -18.09 5.58 -8.31
CA GLU A 283 -19.03 6.16 -7.34
C GLU A 283 -20.04 5.12 -6.84
N GLY A 284 -20.14 4.94 -5.52
CA GLY A 284 -20.91 3.84 -4.91
C GLY A 284 -20.27 2.46 -5.11
N GLY A 285 -18.95 2.42 -5.33
CA GLY A 285 -18.09 1.25 -5.38
C GLY A 285 -17.26 1.07 -4.11
N SER A 286 -16.00 0.65 -4.23
CA SER A 286 -15.22 0.11 -3.10
C SER A 286 -14.75 1.14 -2.06
N GLY A 287 -15.24 2.37 -2.14
CA GLY A 287 -14.91 3.43 -1.18
C GLY A 287 -13.47 3.93 -1.24
N LEU A 288 -12.77 3.71 -2.36
CA LEU A 288 -11.41 4.21 -2.60
C LEU A 288 -11.46 5.49 -3.43
N ASP A 289 -10.69 6.51 -3.02
CA ASP A 289 -10.54 7.77 -3.75
C ASP A 289 -9.49 7.68 -4.87
N MET A 290 -8.44 6.90 -4.63
CA MET A 290 -7.31 6.70 -5.55
C MET A 290 -6.65 5.33 -5.36
N ILE A 291 -5.80 4.93 -6.31
CA ILE A 291 -5.09 3.64 -6.29
C ILE A 291 -3.64 3.83 -6.70
N PHE A 292 -2.73 3.11 -6.05
CA PHE A 292 -1.36 2.92 -6.53
C PHE A 292 -1.32 1.84 -7.60
N GLN A 293 -0.88 2.22 -8.80
CA GLN A 293 -0.50 1.31 -9.87
C GLN A 293 1.01 1.21 -9.99
N PHE A 294 1.54 0.00 -10.20
CA PHE A 294 2.98 -0.26 -10.20
C PHE A 294 3.55 -0.51 -11.60
N ASN A 295 2.72 -0.49 -12.66
CA ASN A 295 3.13 -0.90 -14.00
C ASN A 295 4.31 -0.07 -14.54
N HIS A 296 4.35 1.22 -14.22
CA HIS A 296 5.43 2.11 -14.63
C HIS A 296 6.76 1.83 -13.91
N LEU A 297 6.73 1.14 -12.76
CA LEU A 297 7.91 0.69 -12.00
C LEU A 297 8.37 -0.72 -12.37
N ALA A 298 7.67 -1.39 -13.29
CA ALA A 298 8.06 -2.71 -13.82
C ALA A 298 8.69 -2.61 -15.22
N VAL A 299 8.90 -1.41 -15.75
CA VAL A 299 9.39 -1.17 -17.12
C VAL A 299 10.83 -1.64 -17.34
N ASP A 300 11.59 -1.81 -16.27
CA ASP A 300 12.97 -2.28 -16.23
C ASP A 300 13.10 -3.65 -15.54
N ASP A 301 11.99 -4.38 -15.37
CA ASP A 301 12.00 -5.76 -14.89
C ASP A 301 12.53 -6.69 -15.99
N GLY A 302 13.24 -7.75 -15.59
CA GLY A 302 13.66 -8.80 -16.52
C GLY A 302 12.49 -9.73 -16.90
N PRO A 303 12.69 -10.64 -17.88
CA PRO A 303 11.62 -11.48 -18.43
C PRO A 303 11.00 -12.46 -17.43
N ASN A 304 11.70 -12.78 -16.33
CA ASN A 304 11.19 -13.62 -15.25
C ASN A 304 10.83 -12.83 -13.98
N GLY A 305 10.75 -11.49 -14.06
CA GLY A 305 10.35 -10.60 -12.97
C GLY A 305 11.47 -9.68 -12.45
N PRO A 306 11.20 -8.96 -11.35
CA PRO A 306 12.07 -7.87 -10.86
C PRO A 306 13.44 -8.33 -10.36
N TRP A 307 13.61 -9.63 -10.08
CA TRP A 307 14.85 -10.22 -9.61
C TRP A 307 15.64 -10.96 -10.69
N ASP A 308 15.17 -10.93 -11.93
CA ASP A 308 15.88 -11.54 -13.05
C ASP A 308 17.08 -10.68 -13.45
N PRO A 309 18.33 -11.15 -13.27
CA PRO A 309 19.51 -10.35 -13.60
C PRO A 309 19.67 -10.11 -15.10
N GLU A 310 18.99 -10.89 -15.96
CA GLU A 310 19.02 -10.67 -17.40
C GLU A 310 18.03 -9.57 -17.79
N GLY A 311 18.55 -8.39 -18.14
CA GLY A 311 17.75 -7.26 -18.63
C GLY A 311 17.26 -6.31 -17.54
N TRP A 312 17.48 -6.61 -16.27
CA TRP A 312 17.18 -5.68 -15.19
C TRP A 312 17.89 -4.33 -15.38
N GLY A 313 17.15 -3.24 -15.26
CA GLY A 313 17.65 -1.88 -15.44
C GLY A 313 17.75 -1.41 -16.89
N GLU A 314 17.51 -2.27 -17.89
CA GLU A 314 17.37 -1.86 -19.29
C GLU A 314 15.91 -1.45 -19.56
N TRP A 315 15.67 -0.18 -19.89
CA TRP A 315 14.32 0.32 -20.18
C TRP A 315 14.28 1.32 -21.34
N ASP A 316 13.10 1.47 -21.96
CA ASP A 316 12.85 2.47 -23.00
C ASP A 316 11.94 3.59 -22.49
N LEU A 317 12.39 4.84 -22.64
CA LEU A 317 11.61 6.02 -22.26
C LEU A 317 10.26 6.11 -22.98
N THR A 318 10.15 5.57 -24.19
CA THR A 318 8.91 5.51 -24.97
C THR A 318 7.92 4.55 -24.32
N GLU A 319 8.37 3.39 -23.86
CA GLU A 319 7.53 2.41 -23.16
C GLU A 319 7.01 2.99 -21.83
N PHE A 320 7.90 3.59 -21.03
CA PHE A 320 7.51 4.30 -19.81
C PHE A 320 6.45 5.39 -20.08
N LYS A 321 6.66 6.20 -21.14
CA LYS A 321 5.70 7.23 -21.55
C LYS A 321 4.37 6.63 -21.99
N GLU A 322 4.37 5.51 -22.71
CA GLU A 322 3.15 4.84 -23.16
C GLU A 322 2.34 4.34 -21.96
N ILE A 323 2.99 3.71 -20.97
CA ILE A 323 2.34 3.25 -19.73
C ILE A 323 1.69 4.43 -19.00
N VAL A 324 2.47 5.48 -18.71
CA VAL A 324 1.99 6.65 -17.97
C VAL A 324 0.89 7.38 -18.75
N THR A 325 1.06 7.55 -20.06
CA THR A 325 0.05 8.21 -20.91
C THR A 325 -1.24 7.42 -20.96
N THR A 326 -1.16 6.09 -20.97
CA THR A 326 -2.33 5.21 -20.94
C THR A 326 -3.09 5.40 -19.62
N ALA A 327 -2.41 5.28 -18.48
CA ALA A 327 -2.99 5.52 -17.16
C ALA A 327 -3.63 6.92 -17.06
N GLN A 328 -2.90 7.96 -17.46
CA GLN A 328 -3.39 9.33 -17.41
C GLN A 328 -4.65 9.54 -18.27
N ASN A 329 -4.74 8.91 -19.44
CA ASN A 329 -5.92 9.03 -20.31
C ASN A 329 -7.10 8.19 -19.84
N GLU A 330 -6.87 6.95 -19.40
CA GLU A 330 -7.93 6.04 -18.95
C GLU A 330 -8.55 6.51 -17.63
N LEU A 331 -7.75 7.14 -16.75
CA LEU A 331 -8.23 7.71 -15.49
C LEU A 331 -8.74 9.16 -15.64
N ALA A 332 -8.44 9.87 -16.73
CA ALA A 332 -8.67 11.33 -16.86
C ALA A 332 -10.11 11.78 -16.61
N ASP A 333 -11.09 11.00 -17.06
CA ASP A 333 -12.49 11.43 -17.14
C ASP A 333 -13.25 11.14 -15.84
N GLU A 334 -13.02 9.99 -15.21
CA GLU A 334 -13.84 9.50 -14.09
C GLU A 334 -13.05 9.27 -12.80
N PHE A 335 -11.74 9.07 -12.88
CA PHE A 335 -10.95 8.55 -11.76
C PHE A 335 -9.81 9.48 -11.37
N TRP A 336 -9.14 9.15 -10.26
CA TRP A 336 -8.01 9.92 -9.75
C TRP A 336 -6.82 9.00 -9.47
N ASP A 337 -5.63 9.45 -9.87
CA ASP A 337 -4.41 8.65 -9.83
C ASP A 337 -3.57 9.02 -8.59
N ALA A 338 -2.99 8.03 -7.93
CA ALA A 338 -1.98 8.22 -6.90
C ALA A 338 -0.60 8.17 -7.57
N LEU A 339 -0.01 9.34 -7.79
CA LEU A 339 1.23 9.48 -8.55
C LEU A 339 2.41 9.28 -7.61
N PHE A 340 3.27 8.31 -7.86
CA PHE A 340 4.49 8.09 -7.08
C PHE A 340 5.59 7.56 -7.99
N LEU A 341 6.83 7.63 -7.53
CA LEU A 341 7.97 7.00 -8.20
C LEU A 341 8.91 6.27 -7.23
N GLY A 342 8.69 6.42 -5.93
CA GLY A 342 9.42 5.73 -4.88
C GLY A 342 8.51 5.46 -3.68
N ASN A 343 8.91 4.46 -2.92
CA ASN A 343 8.37 4.09 -1.61
C ASN A 343 9.45 3.28 -0.88
N HIS A 344 9.12 2.62 0.23
CA HIS A 344 10.06 1.82 1.00
C HIS A 344 10.48 0.48 0.36
N ASP A 345 9.78 0.01 -0.67
CA ASP A 345 10.06 -1.26 -1.36
C ASP A 345 10.84 -1.10 -2.68
N ILE A 346 10.96 0.15 -3.16
CA ILE A 346 11.45 0.45 -4.51
C ILE A 346 12.81 1.17 -4.42
N PRO A 347 13.76 0.89 -5.34
CA PRO A 347 15.02 1.63 -5.42
C PRO A 347 14.80 3.15 -5.55
N ARG A 348 15.78 3.94 -5.11
CA ARG A 348 15.73 5.41 -5.24
C ARG A 348 15.64 5.82 -6.71
N ILE A 349 14.63 6.62 -7.03
CA ILE A 349 14.27 6.92 -8.42
C ILE A 349 15.38 7.62 -9.21
N VAL A 350 16.19 8.48 -8.57
CA VAL A 350 17.30 9.17 -9.24
C VAL A 350 18.39 8.20 -9.68
N SER A 351 18.64 7.15 -8.90
CA SER A 351 19.57 6.07 -9.25
C SER A 351 18.98 5.11 -10.28
N ARG A 352 17.65 4.92 -10.27
CA ARG A 352 16.96 3.96 -11.14
C ARG A 352 16.70 4.52 -12.54
N PHE A 353 16.05 5.68 -12.65
CA PHE A 353 15.62 6.30 -13.92
C PHE A 353 16.28 7.65 -14.20
N GLY A 354 17.13 8.14 -13.29
CA GLY A 354 17.90 9.36 -13.45
C GLY A 354 19.36 9.10 -13.82
N ASP A 355 20.23 10.00 -13.38
CA ASP A 355 21.70 9.87 -13.42
C ASP A 355 22.20 10.41 -12.09
N ASP A 356 22.57 9.52 -11.17
CA ASP A 356 22.99 9.86 -9.81
C ASP A 356 24.48 10.16 -9.68
N GLU A 357 25.24 10.12 -10.79
CA GLU A 357 26.66 10.45 -10.82
C GLU A 357 26.90 11.88 -11.33
N LYS A 358 26.55 12.12 -12.60
CA LYS A 358 26.95 13.32 -13.34
C LYS A 358 25.86 14.37 -13.39
N TYR A 359 24.61 13.95 -13.55
CA TYR A 359 23.46 14.84 -13.66
C TYR A 359 22.47 14.63 -12.52
N HIS A 360 22.99 14.41 -11.31
CA HIS A 360 22.20 14.11 -10.12
C HIS A 360 21.10 15.16 -9.87
N GLU A 361 21.51 16.42 -9.73
CA GLU A 361 20.58 17.51 -9.44
C GLU A 361 19.61 17.76 -10.62
N GLU A 362 20.10 17.71 -11.86
CA GLU A 362 19.27 17.94 -13.04
C GLU A 362 18.25 16.82 -13.27
N SER A 363 18.65 15.57 -13.09
CA SER A 363 17.78 14.40 -13.27
C SER A 363 16.75 14.29 -12.15
N ALA A 364 17.15 14.51 -10.88
CA ALA A 364 16.22 14.57 -9.76
C ALA A 364 15.14 15.64 -9.97
N LYS A 365 15.52 16.86 -10.41
CA LYS A 365 14.56 17.92 -10.71
C LYS A 365 13.67 17.62 -11.91
N LEU A 366 14.19 16.93 -12.93
CA LEU A 366 13.39 16.48 -14.07
C LEU A 366 12.33 15.47 -13.61
N ILE A 367 12.71 14.51 -12.78
CA ILE A 367 11.82 13.51 -12.19
C ILE A 367 10.74 14.18 -11.32
N ALA A 368 11.13 15.09 -10.43
CA ALA A 368 10.18 15.85 -9.61
C ALA A 368 9.22 16.68 -10.47
N THR A 369 9.73 17.33 -11.52
CA THR A 369 8.88 18.09 -12.47
C THR A 369 7.87 17.17 -13.15
N PHE A 370 8.31 15.98 -13.57
CA PHE A 370 7.44 14.99 -14.18
C PHE A 370 6.33 14.58 -13.21
N LEU A 371 6.67 14.14 -11.99
CA LEU A 371 5.71 13.70 -10.98
C LEU A 371 4.69 14.79 -10.63
N LEU A 372 5.16 16.01 -10.33
CA LEU A 372 4.33 17.11 -9.83
C LEU A 372 3.48 17.80 -10.91
N THR A 373 3.60 17.41 -12.19
CA THR A 373 2.85 18.04 -13.30
C THR A 373 1.89 17.10 -14.02
N LEU A 374 1.80 15.83 -13.60
CA LEU A 374 0.78 14.90 -14.04
C LEU A 374 -0.56 15.18 -13.33
N ARG A 375 -1.66 14.65 -13.89
CA ARG A 375 -2.99 14.73 -13.25
C ARG A 375 -3.12 13.62 -12.23
N GLY A 376 -3.19 13.97 -10.96
CA GLY A 376 -3.34 13.05 -9.84
C GLY A 376 -2.83 13.70 -8.55
N THR A 377 -2.77 12.93 -7.48
CA THR A 377 -2.20 13.35 -6.20
C THR A 377 -0.76 12.83 -6.12
N PRO A 378 0.26 13.70 -6.09
CA PRO A 378 1.66 13.29 -5.98
C PRO A 378 2.01 12.82 -4.56
N TYR A 379 2.77 11.73 -4.51
CA TYR A 379 3.38 11.13 -3.33
C TYR A 379 4.89 11.25 -3.45
N ILE A 380 5.51 11.87 -2.46
CA ILE A 380 6.96 12.05 -2.33
C ILE A 380 7.43 11.11 -1.23
N TYR A 381 8.37 10.23 -1.54
CA TYR A 381 8.98 9.35 -0.53
C TYR A 381 10.14 10.04 0.18
N GLN A 382 10.27 9.85 1.50
CA GLN A 382 11.27 10.54 2.31
C GLN A 382 12.69 10.49 1.72
N GLY A 383 13.27 11.66 1.44
CA GLY A 383 14.60 11.79 0.86
C GLY A 383 14.61 11.99 -0.66
N GLU A 384 13.49 11.83 -1.36
CA GLU A 384 13.39 12.17 -2.77
C GLU A 384 13.60 13.67 -3.00
N GLU A 385 13.13 14.51 -2.09
CA GLU A 385 13.22 15.97 -2.21
C GLU A 385 14.66 16.50 -2.12
N ILE A 386 15.57 15.73 -1.52
CA ILE A 386 17.02 15.99 -1.49
C ILE A 386 17.81 15.12 -2.48
N GLY A 387 17.13 14.29 -3.27
CA GLY A 387 17.73 13.40 -4.24
C GLY A 387 18.57 12.28 -3.62
N MET A 388 18.10 11.64 -2.54
CA MET A 388 18.77 10.45 -2.00
C MET A 388 18.95 9.38 -3.09
N THR A 389 20.12 8.75 -3.10
CA THR A 389 20.53 7.72 -4.07
C THR A 389 20.45 6.33 -3.45
N ASN A 390 20.52 5.30 -4.28
CA ASN A 390 20.79 3.94 -3.80
C ASN A 390 22.13 3.91 -3.04
N ASP A 391 22.24 2.94 -2.13
CA ASP A 391 23.50 2.62 -1.47
C ASP A 391 24.05 1.30 -2.02
N GLU A 392 25.36 1.11 -1.94
CA GLU A 392 26.04 -0.11 -2.36
C GLU A 392 26.55 -0.87 -1.14
N PHE A 393 26.03 -2.08 -0.94
CA PHE A 393 26.44 -2.94 0.17
C PHE A 393 27.40 -4.03 -0.32
N ASP A 394 28.58 -4.11 0.30
CA ASP A 394 29.63 -5.08 -0.03
C ASP A 394 29.25 -6.54 0.33
N SER A 395 28.26 -6.74 1.20
CA SER A 395 27.78 -8.05 1.63
C SER A 395 26.38 -8.00 2.23
N LEU A 396 25.70 -9.15 2.28
CA LEU A 396 24.42 -9.28 3.01
C LEU A 396 24.55 -8.92 4.49
N ASP A 397 25.69 -9.24 5.11
CA ASP A 397 25.94 -8.87 6.52
C ASP A 397 25.97 -7.35 6.75
N ALA A 398 26.15 -6.55 5.70
CA ALA A 398 26.10 -5.09 5.79
C ALA A 398 24.67 -4.51 5.74
N LEU A 399 23.67 -5.36 5.45
CA LEU A 399 22.25 -4.99 5.47
C LEU A 399 21.61 -5.09 6.87
N VAL A 400 22.37 -5.55 7.88
CA VAL A 400 21.86 -5.93 9.23
C VAL A 400 22.27 -4.92 10.29
#